data_AF-A0A8J1URF2-F1
#
_entry.id   AF-A0A8J1URF2-F1
#
_cell.length_a   1.000
_cell.length_b   1.000
_cell.length_c   1.000
_cell.angle_alpha   90.00
_cell.angle_beta   90.00
_cell.angle_gamma   90.00
#
_symmetry.space_group_name_H-M   'P 1'
#
loop_
_entity.id
_entity.type
_entity.pdbx_description
1 polymer ?
#
loop_
_entity_poly.entity_id
_entity_poly.type
_entity_poly.pdbx_seq_one_letter_code
_entity_poly.pdbx_strand_id
1 'polypeptide(L)'
;MEINWLVHPLYLLLAFLLLCVELGEAARDKSLYCSACRAVIDEMNYAISKVDPKKTIQVGSFRVDPSGNQDLYQVPLARSETHITETIETICSKMSDYAQTVDKATGKQRFVRMNSRDGGGIELSNINLSGDIQKGLKFACESFVEDYEEDLITLLRDDEAEIETKICVQEAEYCEEEDLLIPLVNIVDPNSNKEDTDNIKPNEETEYNNEESTDKNLNDATEQGDTLNEDAKEEL
;
A
#
# COMPACT_ATOMS: atom_id res chain seq x y z
N MET A 1 57.12 6.72 35.22
CA MET A 1 55.90 7.43 34.78
C MET A 1 55.88 7.38 33.26
N GLU A 2 55.39 6.28 32.68
CA GLU A 2 55.41 6.06 31.21
C GLU A 2 54.17 5.23 30.80
N ILE A 3 52.97 5.59 31.30
CA ILE A 3 51.70 4.91 30.97
C ILE A 3 50.84 5.78 30.02
N ASN A 4 51.19 7.06 29.85
CA ASN A 4 50.39 8.02 29.09
C ASN A 4 50.41 7.82 27.56
N TRP A 5 51.37 7.08 27.00
CA TRP A 5 51.45 6.85 25.55
C TRP A 5 50.50 5.77 25.02
N LEU A 6 49.96 4.90 25.88
CA LEU A 6 48.99 3.87 25.50
C LEU A 6 47.52 4.32 25.65
N VAL A 7 47.25 5.32 26.51
CA VAL A 7 45.89 5.85 26.72
C VAL A 7 45.47 6.86 25.65
N HIS A 8 46.43 7.50 24.98
CA HIS A 8 46.18 8.45 23.88
C HIS A 8 45.52 7.81 22.65
N PRO A 9 46.02 6.68 22.10
CA PRO A 9 45.35 6.01 20.98
C PRO A 9 43.98 5.46 21.38
N LEU A 10 43.80 5.02 22.63
CA LEU A 10 42.49 4.58 23.14
C LEU A 10 41.48 5.74 23.19
N TYR A 11 41.90 6.93 23.63
CA TYR A 11 41.06 8.11 23.68
C TYR A 11 40.68 8.62 22.28
N LEU A 12 41.62 8.57 21.33
CA LEU A 12 41.34 8.90 19.93
C LEU A 12 40.37 7.92 19.26
N LEU A 13 40.50 6.62 19.57
CA LEU A 13 39.59 5.59 19.05
C LEU A 13 38.19 5.73 19.65
N LEU A 14 38.09 6.08 20.94
CA LEU A 14 36.83 6.36 21.61
C LEU A 14 36.15 7.63 21.08
N ALA A 15 36.92 8.68 20.82
CA ALA A 15 36.44 9.92 20.20
C ALA A 15 35.99 9.69 18.75
N PHE A 16 36.70 8.86 17.99
CA PHE A 16 36.30 8.49 16.63
C PHE A 16 35.01 7.66 16.61
N LEU A 17 34.84 6.74 17.56
CA LEU A 17 33.59 5.99 17.73
C LEU A 17 32.41 6.90 18.10
N LEU A 18 32.62 7.88 18.99
CA LEU A 18 31.61 8.89 19.32
C LEU A 18 31.24 9.75 18.09
N LEU A 19 32.21 10.10 17.25
CA LEU A 19 31.97 10.84 16.01
C LEU A 19 31.15 10.02 15.01
N CYS A 20 31.41 8.72 14.88
CA CYS A 20 30.68 7.84 13.96
C CYS A 20 29.21 7.65 14.32
N VAL A 21 28.82 7.83 15.59
CA VAL A 21 27.41 7.71 16.02
C VAL A 21 26.54 8.84 15.44
N GLU A 22 27.11 10.02 15.22
CA GLU A 22 26.37 11.16 14.67
C GLU A 22 26.22 11.14 13.14
N LEU A 23 26.96 10.29 12.43
CA LEU A 23 26.90 10.17 10.96
C LEU A 23 26.04 9.00 10.46
N GLY A 24 25.44 8.24 11.38
CA GLY A 24 24.66 7.04 11.06
C GLY A 24 23.15 7.29 10.93
N GLU A 25 22.72 8.31 10.18
CA GLU A 25 21.30 8.39 9.80
C GLU A 25 21.04 7.41 8.65
N ALA A 26 20.39 6.30 8.95
CA ALA A 26 19.77 5.47 7.92
C ALA A 26 18.63 6.29 7.29
N ALA A 27 18.96 7.09 6.28
CA ALA A 27 17.99 7.92 5.58
C ALA A 27 16.87 7.02 5.03
N ARG A 28 15.64 7.27 5.47
CA ARG A 28 14.45 6.59 4.96
C ARG A 28 14.33 6.90 3.45
N ASP A 29 13.92 5.89 2.68
CA ASP A 29 13.61 6.08 1.27
C ASP A 29 12.36 6.97 1.15
N LYS A 30 12.56 8.25 0.85
CA LYS A 30 11.48 9.24 0.75
C LYS A 30 10.43 8.85 -0.28
N SER A 31 10.82 8.23 -1.40
CA SER A 31 9.87 7.79 -2.42
C SER A 31 8.92 6.70 -1.89
N LEU A 32 9.48 5.74 -1.16
CA LEU A 32 8.73 4.65 -0.54
C LEU A 32 7.75 5.19 0.51
N TYR A 33 8.23 6.05 1.41
CA TYR A 33 7.42 6.61 2.48
C TYR A 33 6.36 7.61 1.99
N CYS A 34 6.69 8.42 0.97
CA CYS A 34 5.71 9.28 0.30
C CYS A 34 4.61 8.44 -0.35
N SER A 35 4.98 7.36 -1.04
CA SER A 35 4.01 6.45 -1.66
C SER A 35 3.13 5.77 -0.60
N ALA A 36 3.70 5.36 0.53
CA ALA A 36 2.95 4.78 1.65
C ALA A 36 1.95 5.79 2.24
N CYS A 37 2.39 7.01 2.54
CA CYS A 37 1.53 8.07 3.06
C CYS A 37 0.32 8.31 2.15
N ARG A 38 0.57 8.52 0.86
CA ARG A 38 -0.49 8.77 -0.12
C ARG A 38 -1.43 7.56 -0.29
N ALA A 39 -0.88 6.34 -0.30
CA ALA A 39 -1.70 5.13 -0.34
C ALA A 39 -2.59 4.99 0.89
N VAL A 40 -2.11 5.33 2.09
CA VAL A 40 -2.93 5.36 3.31
C VAL A 40 -4.08 6.34 3.14
N ILE A 41 -3.80 7.59 2.74
CA ILE A 41 -4.85 8.61 2.58
C ILE A 41 -5.89 8.21 1.53
N ASP A 42 -5.47 7.66 0.40
CA ASP A 42 -6.39 7.17 -0.64
C ASP A 42 -7.27 6.01 -0.13
N GLU A 43 -6.68 5.01 0.53
CA GLU A 43 -7.43 3.88 1.08
C GLU A 43 -8.39 4.31 2.22
N MET A 44 -7.98 5.27 3.05
CA MET A 44 -8.83 5.83 4.12
C MET A 44 -10.03 6.58 3.53
N ASN A 45 -9.81 7.49 2.58
CA ASN A 45 -10.89 8.21 1.92
C ASN A 45 -11.86 7.26 1.20
N TYR A 46 -11.32 6.22 0.56
CA TYR A 46 -12.14 5.19 -0.05
C TYR A 46 -12.97 4.43 0.98
N ALA A 47 -12.38 3.97 2.08
CA ALA A 47 -13.11 3.26 3.13
C ALA A 47 -14.25 4.13 3.71
N ILE A 48 -13.97 5.39 4.01
CA ILE A 48 -14.97 6.37 4.49
C ILE A 48 -16.11 6.54 3.46
N SER A 49 -15.78 6.64 2.17
CA SER A 49 -16.77 6.81 1.10
C SER A 49 -17.74 5.62 0.95
N LYS A 50 -17.35 4.43 1.43
CA LYS A 50 -18.18 3.22 1.36
C LYS A 50 -19.13 3.07 2.54
N VAL A 51 -19.01 3.91 3.57
CA VAL A 51 -19.95 3.92 4.69
C VAL A 51 -21.25 4.61 4.28
N ASP A 52 -22.39 4.02 4.65
CA ASP A 52 -23.69 4.66 4.44
C ASP A 52 -23.76 5.99 5.22
N PRO A 53 -23.99 7.14 4.55
CA PRO A 53 -24.06 8.45 5.21
C PRO A 53 -25.19 8.56 6.24
N LYS A 54 -26.19 7.66 6.21
CA LYS A 54 -27.26 7.61 7.20
C LYS A 54 -26.90 6.82 8.46
N LYS A 55 -25.82 6.05 8.42
CA LYS A 55 -25.40 5.22 9.55
C LYS A 55 -24.74 6.11 10.60
N THR A 56 -25.26 6.06 11.82
CA THR A 56 -24.78 6.82 12.97
C THR A 56 -24.26 5.89 14.06
N ILE A 57 -23.43 6.44 14.93
CA ILE A 57 -22.95 5.79 16.15
C ILE A 57 -23.24 6.70 17.35
N GLN A 58 -23.54 6.10 18.49
CA GLN A 58 -23.72 6.81 19.74
C GLN A 58 -22.38 6.99 20.42
N VAL A 59 -22.07 8.24 20.78
CA VAL A 59 -20.83 8.66 21.45
C VAL A 59 -21.17 9.49 22.68
N GLY A 60 -20.19 9.71 23.55
CA GLY A 60 -20.32 10.54 24.76
C GLY A 60 -19.93 9.81 26.03
N SER A 61 -20.45 10.29 27.16
CA SER A 61 -20.13 9.74 28.46
C SER A 61 -21.06 8.59 28.82
N PHE A 62 -20.49 7.39 28.98
CA PHE A 62 -21.18 6.24 29.55
C PHE A 62 -21.36 6.34 31.08
N ARG A 63 -20.85 7.41 31.72
CA ARG A 63 -21.04 7.63 33.15
C ARG A 63 -22.45 8.13 33.41
N VAL A 64 -23.15 7.47 34.32
CA VAL A 64 -24.48 7.87 34.78
C VAL A 64 -24.35 8.95 35.84
N ASP A 65 -25.08 10.04 35.69
CA ASP A 65 -25.15 11.10 36.69
C ASP A 65 -25.95 10.67 37.95
N PRO A 66 -25.91 11.42 39.07
CA PRO A 66 -26.71 11.10 40.26
C PRO A 66 -28.23 11.11 40.06
N SER A 67 -28.72 11.67 38.95
CA SER A 67 -30.13 11.72 38.56
C SER A 67 -30.54 10.53 37.68
N GLY A 68 -29.59 9.67 37.29
CA GLY A 68 -29.83 8.52 36.43
C GLY A 68 -29.71 8.78 34.93
N ASN A 69 -29.28 9.98 34.49
CA ASN A 69 -29.13 10.31 33.07
C ASN A 69 -27.70 10.02 32.57
N GLN A 70 -27.57 9.90 31.25
CA GLN A 70 -26.29 9.73 30.54
C GLN A 70 -26.21 10.73 29.38
N ASP A 71 -25.06 11.37 29.23
CA ASP A 71 -24.80 12.36 28.18
C ASP A 71 -24.29 11.66 26.92
N LEU A 72 -25.24 11.16 26.12
CA LEU A 72 -24.98 10.45 24.87
C LEU A 72 -25.58 11.22 23.69
N TYR A 73 -24.85 11.30 22.58
CA TYR A 73 -25.27 11.95 21.34
C TYR A 73 -24.90 11.09 20.12
N GLN A 74 -25.54 11.36 18.98
CA GLN A 74 -25.29 10.62 17.75
C GLN A 74 -24.44 11.42 16.77
N VAL A 75 -23.45 10.76 16.19
CA VAL A 75 -22.60 11.31 15.13
C VAL A 75 -22.60 10.38 13.91
N PRO A 76 -22.29 10.87 12.70
CA PRO A 76 -22.11 10.02 11.52
C PRO A 76 -21.01 8.98 11.76
N LEU A 77 -21.27 7.71 11.44
CA LEU A 77 -20.28 6.64 11.63
C LEU A 77 -19.05 6.87 10.75
N ALA A 78 -19.24 7.31 9.51
CA ALA A 78 -18.20 7.42 8.49
C ALA A 78 -16.98 8.25 8.93
N ARG A 79 -17.17 9.25 9.79
CA ARG A 79 -16.09 10.10 10.32
C ARG A 79 -16.02 10.07 11.84
N SER A 80 -16.67 9.10 12.49
CA SER A 80 -16.48 8.89 13.92
C SER A 80 -15.05 8.42 14.20
N GLU A 81 -14.46 8.93 15.29
CA GLU A 81 -13.12 8.54 15.74
C GLU A 81 -12.97 7.02 15.81
N THR A 82 -13.94 6.34 16.43
CA THR A 82 -13.99 4.87 16.50
C THR A 82 -13.85 4.21 15.14
N HIS A 83 -14.61 4.65 14.14
CA HIS A 83 -14.53 4.05 12.80
C HIS A 83 -13.20 4.34 12.11
N ILE A 84 -12.66 5.55 12.27
CA ILE A 84 -11.38 5.93 11.66
C ILE A 84 -10.26 5.08 12.28
N THR A 85 -10.18 4.98 13.61
CA THR A 85 -9.20 4.14 14.31
C THR A 85 -9.28 2.67 13.88
N GLU A 86 -10.48 2.07 13.86
CA GLU A 86 -10.68 0.69 13.38
C GLU A 86 -10.22 0.51 11.92
N THR A 87 -10.41 1.54 11.09
CA THR A 87 -10.01 1.48 9.68
C THR A 87 -8.49 1.56 9.53
N ILE A 88 -7.84 2.45 10.29
CA ILE A 88 -6.37 2.62 10.32
C ILE A 88 -5.67 1.29 10.63
N GLU A 89 -6.15 0.53 11.60
CA GLU A 89 -5.56 -0.77 11.99
C GLU A 89 -5.48 -1.78 10.84
N THR A 90 -6.38 -1.68 9.86
CA THR A 90 -6.47 -2.64 8.75
C THR A 90 -5.88 -2.12 7.44
N ILE A 91 -5.58 -0.83 7.34
CA ILE A 91 -5.28 -0.17 6.07
C ILE A 91 -3.97 -0.67 5.45
N CYS A 92 -2.95 -0.93 6.26
CA CYS A 92 -1.65 -1.38 5.76
C CYS A 92 -1.69 -2.78 5.13
N SER A 93 -2.72 -3.59 5.39
CA SER A 93 -2.92 -4.85 4.66
C SER A 93 -3.19 -4.62 3.17
N LYS A 94 -3.74 -3.46 2.80
CA LYS A 94 -4.04 -3.07 1.42
C LYS A 94 -2.81 -2.71 0.60
N MET A 95 -1.64 -2.54 1.21
CA MET A 95 -0.38 -2.30 0.49
C MET A 95 -0.01 -3.47 -0.44
N SER A 96 -0.60 -4.65 -0.23
CA SER A 96 -0.52 -5.79 -1.16
C SER A 96 -1.28 -5.59 -2.49
N ASP A 97 -2.18 -4.61 -2.57
CA ASP A 97 -2.86 -4.23 -3.82
C ASP A 97 -2.02 -3.26 -4.66
N TYR A 98 -0.84 -2.84 -4.20
CA TYR A 98 0.03 -1.88 -4.87
C TYR A 98 1.26 -2.55 -5.48
N ALA A 99 1.72 -2.01 -6.60
CA ALA A 99 2.99 -2.37 -7.22
C ALA A 99 3.87 -1.15 -7.42
N GLN A 100 5.18 -1.40 -7.43
CA GLN A 100 6.15 -0.37 -7.74
C GLN A 100 6.15 -0.10 -9.25
N THR A 101 6.28 1.15 -9.63
CA THR A 101 6.52 1.59 -11.00
C THR A 101 7.52 2.74 -11.00
N VAL A 102 7.98 3.13 -12.18
CA VAL A 102 8.88 4.26 -12.38
C VAL A 102 8.16 5.30 -13.19
N ASP A 103 8.06 6.51 -12.64
CA ASP A 103 7.46 7.63 -13.35
C ASP A 103 8.34 8.01 -14.56
N LYS A 104 7.73 8.10 -15.75
CA LYS A 104 8.47 8.35 -16.99
C LYS A 104 9.04 9.76 -17.08
N ALA A 105 8.41 10.74 -16.41
CA ALA A 105 8.81 12.14 -16.49
C ALA A 105 9.94 12.47 -15.51
N THR A 106 9.83 12.00 -14.27
CA THR A 106 10.74 12.29 -13.16
C THR A 106 11.79 11.20 -12.96
N GLY A 107 11.56 9.98 -13.44
CA GLY A 107 12.39 8.81 -13.16
C GLY A 107 12.33 8.33 -11.70
N LYS A 108 11.50 8.95 -10.86
CA LYS A 108 11.31 8.56 -9.45
C LYS A 108 10.54 7.24 -9.38
N GLN A 109 10.94 6.39 -8.45
CA GLN A 109 10.13 5.22 -8.09
C GLN A 109 8.84 5.71 -7.41
N ARG A 110 7.74 4.99 -7.63
CA ARG A 110 6.45 5.25 -6.98
C ARG A 110 5.63 3.98 -6.92
N PHE A 111 4.54 4.00 -6.18
CA PHE A 111 3.60 2.89 -6.12
C PHE A 111 2.26 3.25 -6.74
N VAL A 112 1.68 2.29 -7.45
CA VAL A 112 0.37 2.40 -8.09
C VAL A 112 -0.50 1.22 -7.70
N ARG A 113 -1.80 1.48 -7.54
CA ARG A 113 -2.78 0.43 -7.22
C ARG A 113 -3.00 -0.46 -8.44
N MET A 114 -2.91 -1.77 -8.26
CA MET A 114 -3.09 -2.77 -9.32
C MET A 114 -4.53 -3.27 -9.45
N ASN A 115 -5.31 -3.14 -8.39
CA ASN A 115 -6.69 -3.64 -8.33
C ASN A 115 -7.68 -2.49 -8.54
N SER A 116 -8.70 -2.72 -9.37
CA SER A 116 -9.72 -1.71 -9.63
C SER A 116 -10.80 -1.78 -8.57
N ARG A 117 -11.14 -0.63 -7.98
CA ARG A 117 -12.22 -0.52 -6.99
C ARG A 117 -13.60 -0.51 -7.65
N ASP A 118 -13.69 0.08 -8.84
CA ASP A 118 -14.95 0.30 -9.56
C ASP A 118 -15.06 -0.57 -10.84
N GLY A 119 -14.16 -1.54 -11.01
CA GLY A 119 -14.15 -2.45 -12.16
C GLY A 119 -13.65 -1.84 -13.47
N GLY A 120 -13.17 -0.58 -13.44
CA GLY A 120 -12.47 0.04 -14.56
C GLY A 120 -11.14 -0.64 -14.88
N GLY A 121 -10.69 -0.57 -16.13
CA GLY A 121 -9.40 -1.10 -16.55
C GLY A 121 -8.24 -0.35 -15.90
N ILE A 122 -7.24 -1.08 -15.41
CA ILE A 122 -5.98 -0.53 -14.89
C ILE A 122 -4.85 -0.91 -15.84
N GLU A 123 -3.99 0.06 -16.16
CA GLU A 123 -2.79 -0.19 -16.94
C GLU A 123 -1.66 -0.69 -16.02
N LEU A 124 -1.28 -1.94 -16.19
CA LEU A 124 -0.21 -2.61 -15.45
C LEU A 124 1.13 -2.61 -16.22
N SER A 125 1.37 -1.62 -17.08
CA SER A 125 2.62 -1.55 -17.83
C SER A 125 3.76 -1.03 -16.94
N ASN A 126 4.96 -1.60 -17.08
CA ASN A 126 6.16 -1.19 -16.34
C ASN A 126 6.01 -1.24 -14.80
N ILE A 127 5.30 -2.25 -14.30
CA ILE A 127 5.20 -2.50 -12.86
C ILE A 127 6.19 -3.59 -12.41
N ASN A 128 6.72 -3.44 -11.20
CA ASN A 128 7.51 -4.43 -10.51
C ASN A 128 6.72 -4.94 -9.31
N LEU A 129 6.45 -6.24 -9.34
CA LEU A 129 5.71 -6.95 -8.32
C LEU A 129 6.61 -8.03 -7.72
N SER A 130 7.14 -7.77 -6.54
CA SER A 130 7.86 -8.77 -5.75
C SER A 130 7.37 -8.73 -4.31
N GLY A 131 7.44 -9.88 -3.63
CA GLY A 131 7.01 -9.98 -2.23
C GLY A 131 7.80 -9.03 -1.32
N ASP A 132 9.07 -8.76 -1.62
CA ASP A 132 9.90 -7.86 -0.83
C ASP A 132 9.56 -6.39 -1.07
N ILE A 133 9.18 -6.01 -2.29
CA ILE A 133 8.67 -4.67 -2.61
C ILE A 133 7.38 -4.40 -1.83
N GLN A 134 6.44 -5.34 -1.83
CA GLN A 134 5.17 -5.19 -1.13
C GLN A 134 5.34 -5.17 0.38
N LYS A 135 6.26 -5.99 0.93
CA LYS A 135 6.64 -5.93 2.35
C LYS A 135 7.27 -4.60 2.70
N GLY A 136 8.12 -4.04 1.81
CA GLY A 136 8.73 -2.73 2.00
C GLY A 136 7.67 -1.63 2.11
N LEU A 137 6.70 -1.61 1.19
CA LEU A 137 5.59 -0.65 1.25
C LEU A 137 4.72 -0.87 2.50
N LYS A 138 4.42 -2.12 2.85
CA LYS A 138 3.65 -2.45 4.06
C LYS A 138 4.37 -1.96 5.32
N PHE A 139 5.67 -2.17 5.42
CA PHE A 139 6.47 -1.69 6.54
C PHE A 139 6.50 -0.16 6.62
N ALA A 140 6.66 0.53 5.49
CA ALA A 140 6.59 1.98 5.44
C ALA A 140 5.20 2.50 5.86
N CYS A 141 4.13 1.82 5.46
CA CYS A 141 2.77 2.12 5.92
C CYS A 141 2.62 1.93 7.43
N GLU A 142 3.05 0.79 7.97
CA GLU A 142 2.97 0.50 9.40
C GLU A 142 3.71 1.55 10.22
N SER A 143 4.93 1.91 9.80
CA SER A 143 5.72 2.98 10.43
C SER A 143 5.04 4.35 10.33
N PHE A 144 4.43 4.69 9.18
CA PHE A 144 3.73 5.96 9.02
C PHE A 144 2.46 6.03 9.88
N VAL A 145 1.67 4.96 9.91
CA VAL A 145 0.48 4.87 10.73
C VAL A 145 0.84 4.98 12.21
N GLU A 146 1.88 4.27 12.67
CA GLU A 146 2.34 4.34 14.05
C GLU A 146 2.78 5.76 14.45
N ASP A 147 3.48 6.46 13.57
CA ASP A 147 4.01 7.80 13.85
C ASP A 147 2.91 8.90 13.79
N TYR A 148 1.88 8.75 12.94
CA TYR A 148 0.91 9.82 12.61
C TYR A 148 -0.57 9.44 12.82
N GLU A 149 -0.88 8.44 13.64
CA GLU A 149 -2.26 7.99 13.90
C GLU A 149 -3.17 9.12 14.39
N GLU A 150 -2.70 9.91 15.38
CA GLU A 150 -3.50 10.98 15.99
C GLU A 150 -3.83 12.10 14.98
N ASP A 151 -2.87 12.44 14.11
CA ASP A 151 -3.04 13.43 13.05
C ASP A 151 -4.01 12.92 11.97
N LEU A 152 -3.89 11.65 11.56
CA LEU A 152 -4.82 11.01 10.64
C LEU A 152 -6.25 11.06 11.18
N ILE A 153 -6.46 10.68 12.44
CA ILE A 153 -7.78 10.72 13.10
C ILE A 153 -8.36 12.13 13.05
N THR A 154 -7.56 13.13 13.42
CA THR A 154 -8.00 14.53 13.49
C THR A 154 -8.37 15.06 12.11
N LEU A 155 -7.46 14.94 11.14
CA LEU A 155 -7.65 15.46 9.78
C LEU A 155 -8.81 14.77 9.05
N LEU A 156 -8.98 13.45 9.23
CA LEU A 156 -10.08 12.71 8.62
C LEU A 156 -11.42 12.99 9.29
N ARG A 157 -11.47 13.16 10.61
CA ARG A 157 -12.72 13.51 11.31
C ARG A 157 -13.25 14.86 10.85
N ASP A 158 -12.35 15.82 10.69
CA ASP A 158 -12.71 17.22 10.41
C ASP A 158 -12.96 17.48 8.91
N ASP A 159 -12.85 16.45 8.06
CA ASP A 159 -13.00 16.53 6.59
C ASP A 159 -12.11 17.59 5.97
N GLU A 160 -10.85 17.60 6.39
CA GLU A 160 -9.89 18.60 5.98
C GLU A 160 -9.58 18.50 4.49
N ALA A 161 -9.75 19.62 3.80
CA ALA A 161 -9.33 19.74 2.41
C ALA A 161 -7.80 19.58 2.33
N GLU A 162 -7.34 18.96 1.23
CA GLU A 162 -5.91 18.79 0.95
C GLU A 162 -5.16 18.02 2.04
N ILE A 163 -5.82 17.01 2.63
CA ILE A 163 -5.22 16.15 3.66
C ILE A 163 -3.86 15.57 3.25
N GLU A 164 -3.66 15.18 1.98
CA GLU A 164 -2.36 14.71 1.47
C GLU A 164 -1.25 15.76 1.66
N THR A 165 -1.53 17.04 1.38
CA THR A 165 -0.57 18.13 1.58
C THR A 165 -0.25 18.32 3.05
N LYS A 166 -1.28 18.36 3.91
CA LYS A 166 -1.09 18.59 5.35
C LYS A 166 -0.23 17.51 6.00
N ILE A 167 -0.52 16.24 5.71
CA ILE A 167 0.16 15.15 6.40
C ILE A 167 1.41 14.66 5.66
N CYS A 168 1.37 14.45 4.34
CA CYS A 168 2.48 13.86 3.61
C CYS A 168 3.61 14.85 3.29
N VAL A 169 3.29 16.15 3.15
CA VAL A 169 4.26 17.21 2.82
C VAL A 169 4.65 18.01 4.05
N GLN A 170 3.66 18.54 4.81
CA GLN A 170 3.94 19.49 5.89
C GLN A 170 4.33 18.79 7.21
N GLU A 171 3.58 17.77 7.63
CA GLU A 171 3.82 17.09 8.92
C GLU A 171 4.90 16.00 8.81
N ALA A 172 4.79 15.11 7.81
CA ALA A 172 5.71 13.99 7.65
C ALA A 172 6.96 14.30 6.80
N GLU A 173 6.91 15.35 5.97
CA GLU A 173 8.01 15.75 5.06
C GLU A 173 8.53 14.61 4.15
N TYR A 174 7.65 13.64 3.83
CA TYR A 174 7.97 12.51 2.97
C TYR A 174 7.83 12.85 1.49
N CYS A 175 6.84 13.68 1.15
CA CYS A 175 6.54 14.10 -0.23
C CYS A 175 6.93 15.56 -0.48
N GLU A 176 7.17 15.88 -1.76
CA GLU A 176 7.17 17.24 -2.30
C GLU A 176 5.79 17.55 -2.93
N GLU A 177 5.44 18.84 -3.08
CA GLU A 177 4.16 19.23 -3.71
C GLU A 177 4.00 18.64 -5.13
N GLU A 178 5.12 18.53 -5.86
CA GLU A 178 5.17 17.95 -7.20
C GLU A 178 4.76 16.47 -7.22
N ASP A 179 5.06 15.72 -6.16
CA ASP A 179 4.72 14.31 -6.06
C ASP A 179 3.20 14.12 -6.00
N LEU A 180 2.45 15.07 -5.41
CA LEU A 180 0.99 15.02 -5.28
C LEU A 180 0.26 15.18 -6.63
N LEU A 181 0.91 15.75 -7.64
CA LEU A 181 0.34 15.93 -8.97
C LEU A 181 0.24 14.61 -9.76
N ILE A 182 0.94 13.57 -9.31
CA ILE A 182 1.01 12.27 -10.00
C ILE A 182 -0.06 11.32 -9.41
N PRO A 183 -1.00 10.79 -10.21
CA PRO A 183 -2.10 9.95 -9.71
C PRO A 183 -1.63 8.58 -9.20
N LEU A 184 -2.23 8.07 -8.13
CA LEU A 184 -1.94 6.74 -7.53
C LEU A 184 -2.52 5.56 -8.34
N VAL A 185 -3.25 5.84 -9.41
CA VAL A 185 -3.85 4.84 -10.30
C VAL A 185 -3.45 5.15 -11.73
N ASN A 186 -2.95 4.12 -12.45
CA ASN A 186 -2.78 4.18 -13.89
C ASN A 186 -4.13 3.86 -14.55
N ILE A 187 -4.93 4.89 -14.79
CA ILE A 187 -6.22 4.74 -15.45
C ILE A 187 -5.98 4.40 -16.92
N VAL A 188 -6.63 3.34 -17.43
CA VAL A 188 -6.69 3.11 -18.88
C VAL A 188 -7.52 4.23 -19.47
N ASP A 189 -6.85 5.20 -20.10
CA ASP A 189 -7.54 6.24 -20.85
C ASP A 189 -8.11 5.59 -22.13
N PRO A 190 -9.44 5.48 -22.31
CA PRO A 190 -10.02 4.83 -23.49
C PRO A 190 -9.71 5.56 -24.80
N ASN A 191 -9.09 6.74 -24.73
CA ASN A 191 -8.71 7.58 -25.88
C ASN A 191 -7.19 7.71 -26.12
N SER A 192 -6.31 7.02 -25.38
CA SER A 192 -4.85 7.17 -25.55
C SER A 192 -4.26 6.47 -26.79
N ASN A 193 -5.08 5.91 -27.68
CA ASN A 193 -4.64 5.35 -28.97
C ASN A 193 -4.78 6.34 -30.15
N LYS A 194 -4.37 7.59 -29.97
CA LYS A 194 -4.08 8.54 -31.07
C LYS A 194 -2.94 9.45 -30.61
N GLU A 195 -1.85 9.51 -31.37
CA GLU A 195 -0.53 10.07 -31.01
C GLU A 195 0.28 9.01 -30.22
N ASP A 196 1.11 8.15 -30.81
CA ASP A 196 2.08 8.36 -31.88
C ASP A 196 2.24 7.08 -32.70
N THR A 197 2.00 7.13 -34.01
CA THR A 197 2.69 6.31 -35.02
C THR A 197 2.40 6.89 -36.40
N ASP A 198 2.92 8.09 -36.66
CA ASP A 198 3.18 8.52 -38.03
C ASP A 198 4.68 8.57 -38.26
N ASN A 199 5.10 7.82 -39.29
CA ASN A 199 6.44 7.68 -39.87
C ASN A 199 7.31 6.52 -39.35
N ILE A 200 7.10 5.33 -39.92
CA ILE A 200 8.09 4.66 -40.79
C ILE A 200 7.31 3.71 -41.73
N LYS A 201 7.51 3.88 -43.04
CA LYS A 201 6.92 3.06 -44.12
C LYS A 201 7.52 1.64 -44.14
N PRO A 202 6.80 0.66 -44.73
CA PRO A 202 7.13 -0.76 -44.69
C PRO A 202 8.11 -1.18 -45.79
N ASN A 203 8.92 -2.19 -45.49
CA ASN A 203 9.56 -3.17 -46.37
C ASN A 203 10.07 -4.28 -45.42
N GLU A 204 10.02 -5.59 -45.66
CA GLU A 204 9.61 -6.44 -46.78
C GLU A 204 9.57 -7.86 -46.18
N GLU A 205 8.78 -8.75 -46.79
CA GLU A 205 8.41 -10.09 -46.32
C GLU A 205 9.58 -11.10 -46.27
N THR A 206 9.51 -12.07 -45.36
CA THR A 206 9.75 -13.51 -45.59
C THR A 206 9.18 -14.26 -44.37
N GLU A 207 7.97 -14.83 -44.44
CA GLU A 207 7.64 -16.21 -44.87
C GLU A 207 8.29 -17.30 -43.99
N TYR A 208 7.49 -18.12 -43.32
CA TYR A 208 7.53 -19.60 -43.35
C TYR A 208 6.41 -20.21 -42.47
N ASN A 209 5.30 -20.50 -43.15
CA ASN A 209 4.43 -21.68 -43.12
C ASN A 209 3.93 -22.31 -41.81
N ASN A 210 2.59 -22.31 -41.72
CA ASN A 210 1.75 -23.25 -40.99
C ASN A 210 1.85 -24.67 -41.60
N GLU A 211 1.92 -25.70 -40.76
CA GLU A 211 1.22 -26.97 -41.04
C GLU A 211 0.50 -27.45 -39.78
N GLU A 212 -0.82 -27.51 -39.92
CA GLU A 212 -1.78 -28.14 -39.05
C GLU A 212 -1.87 -29.63 -39.43
N SER A 213 -1.92 -30.53 -38.45
CA SER A 213 -2.40 -31.91 -38.69
C SER A 213 -3.16 -32.43 -37.48
N THR A 214 -4.44 -32.68 -37.72
CA THR A 214 -5.47 -33.28 -36.86
C THR A 214 -5.35 -34.80 -36.71
N ASP A 215 -5.80 -35.25 -35.54
CA ASP A 215 -6.48 -36.52 -35.19
C ASP A 215 -5.82 -37.90 -35.40
N LYS A 216 -5.77 -38.67 -34.30
CA LYS A 216 -6.42 -39.99 -34.19
C LYS A 216 -6.46 -40.53 -32.75
N ASN A 217 -7.67 -40.84 -32.31
CA ASN A 217 -8.01 -41.70 -31.17
C ASN A 217 -7.48 -43.13 -31.34
N LEU A 218 -7.11 -43.78 -30.23
CA LEU A 218 -7.28 -45.23 -30.08
C LEU A 218 -7.54 -45.57 -28.60
N ASN A 219 -8.67 -46.23 -28.36
CA ASN A 219 -9.08 -46.82 -27.08
C ASN A 219 -8.34 -48.15 -26.86
N ASP A 220 -8.04 -48.51 -25.62
CA ASP A 220 -8.22 -49.88 -25.15
C ASP A 220 -8.47 -49.90 -23.63
N ALA A 221 -9.42 -50.75 -23.23
CA ALA A 221 -9.82 -51.03 -21.85
C ALA A 221 -9.12 -52.31 -21.38
N THR A 222 -9.01 -52.53 -20.07
CA THR A 222 -9.56 -53.71 -19.35
C THR A 222 -9.18 -53.66 -17.86
N GLU A 223 -10.14 -54.10 -17.06
CA GLU A 223 -10.26 -54.17 -15.60
C GLU A 223 -9.32 -55.14 -14.88
N GLN A 224 -9.05 -54.85 -13.60
CA GLN A 224 -9.14 -55.73 -12.41
C GLN A 224 -8.60 -54.91 -11.21
N GLY A 225 -9.27 -54.73 -10.08
CA GLY A 225 -10.20 -55.57 -9.35
C GLY A 225 -9.61 -55.77 -7.95
N ASP A 226 -10.13 -55.04 -6.94
CA ASP A 226 -10.58 -55.58 -5.65
C ASP A 226 -10.63 -54.54 -4.53
N THR A 227 -11.77 -54.60 -3.86
CA THR A 227 -12.32 -53.81 -2.76
C THR A 227 -11.67 -54.14 -1.42
N LEU A 228 -11.55 -53.16 -0.52
CA LEU A 228 -11.93 -53.28 0.90
C LEU A 228 -12.32 -51.90 1.45
N ASN A 229 -13.62 -51.71 1.71
CA ASN A 229 -14.13 -50.73 2.66
C ASN A 229 -14.33 -51.46 3.99
N GLU A 230 -13.97 -50.85 5.10
CA GLU A 230 -14.57 -51.13 6.40
C GLU A 230 -14.86 -49.80 7.12
N ASP A 231 -16.14 -49.62 7.40
CA ASP A 231 -16.75 -48.53 8.17
C ASP A 231 -16.48 -48.68 9.68
N ALA A 232 -16.42 -47.56 10.41
CA ALA A 232 -17.18 -47.28 11.65
C ALA A 232 -16.55 -46.06 12.39
N LYS A 233 -17.23 -44.93 12.59
CA LYS A 233 -18.35 -44.58 13.51
C LYS A 233 -17.90 -44.25 14.95
N GLU A 234 -18.15 -42.98 15.31
CA GLU A 234 -18.59 -42.43 16.61
C GLU A 234 -17.76 -42.50 17.91
N GLU A 235 -17.78 -41.34 18.59
CA GLU A 235 -17.71 -41.04 20.04
C GLU A 235 -16.38 -41.20 20.81
N LEU A 236 -15.73 -40.06 21.09
CA LEU A 236 -15.59 -39.44 22.43
C LEU A 236 -14.91 -38.06 22.34
#